data_AF-A0A8S4A7W9-F1
#
_entry.id   AF-A0A8S4A7W9-F1
#
_cell.length_a   1.000
_cell.length_b   1.000
_cell.length_c   1.000
_cell.angle_alpha   90.00
_cell.angle_beta   90.00
_cell.angle_gamma   90.00
#
_symmetry.space_group_name_H-M   'P 1'
#
loop_
_entity.id
_entity.type
_entity.pdbx_description
1 polymer ?
#
loop_
_entity_poly.entity_id
_entity_poly.type
_entity_poly.pdbx_seq_one_letter_code
_entity_poly.pdbx_strand_id
1 'polypeptide(L)'
;LPYDPRGRYWIGLSKDIGSTSLFYWQKQNTKIPEDVNRIRQHRSDQLEKCGYLARFNEILSIEMEECDTKHFSVCQKEALCKPGYFGRDCERRCHCEAEPCGSQQFYLPGGVTCKFGCQTNWTGKACDRELKVPVIKYYCINSAKSGKFVNIRIDTKGVKYNTIYGLTSKKSRGNWCDSTVIDVQDSNLTTIRIPVNNGTTVQMAHGACAGQ
;
A
#
# COMPACT_ATOMS: atom_id res chain seq x y z
N LEU A 1 28.24 -1.55 14.70
CA LEU A 1 28.25 -1.94 16.12
C LEU A 1 29.72 -2.09 16.53
N PRO A 2 30.12 -1.63 17.74
CA PRO A 2 31.45 -1.96 18.26
C PRO A 2 31.64 -3.48 18.26
N TYR A 3 32.81 -3.95 17.86
CA TYR A 3 33.10 -5.37 17.72
C TYR A 3 33.30 -6.00 19.10
N ASP A 4 32.38 -6.89 19.50
CA ASP A 4 32.63 -7.86 20.56
C ASP A 4 33.25 -9.13 19.95
N PRO A 5 34.49 -9.51 20.31
CA PRO A 5 35.10 -10.77 19.86
C PRO A 5 34.30 -12.02 20.24
N ARG A 6 33.39 -11.93 21.23
CA ARG A 6 32.47 -13.01 21.61
C ARG A 6 31.11 -12.92 20.93
N GLY A 7 30.85 -11.82 20.20
CA GLY A 7 29.59 -11.59 19.48
C GLY A 7 28.36 -11.54 20.38
N ARG A 8 28.48 -11.07 21.62
CA ARG A 8 27.40 -11.02 22.62
C ARG A 8 26.86 -9.61 22.78
N TYR A 9 25.55 -9.48 22.65
CA TYR A 9 24.90 -8.17 22.73
C TYR A 9 23.60 -8.20 23.51
N TRP A 10 23.47 -7.32 24.50
CA TRP A 10 22.21 -7.12 25.21
C TRP A 10 21.11 -6.66 24.25
N ILE A 11 19.93 -7.27 24.38
CA ILE A 11 18.69 -6.84 23.72
C ILE A 11 17.65 -6.52 24.79
N GLY A 12 16.61 -5.75 24.44
CA GLY A 12 15.54 -5.36 25.37
C GLY A 12 14.56 -6.48 25.74
N LEU A 13 15.08 -7.67 26.02
CA LEU A 13 14.35 -8.87 26.37
C LEU A 13 14.59 -9.20 27.84
N SER A 14 13.52 -9.50 28.58
CA SER A 14 13.65 -10.01 29.94
C SER A 14 12.58 -11.03 30.32
N LYS A 15 12.74 -11.61 31.50
CA LYS A 15 11.90 -12.67 32.07
C LYS A 15 11.48 -12.31 33.50
N ASP A 16 10.29 -12.73 33.89
CA ASP A 16 9.74 -12.46 35.23
C ASP A 16 10.36 -13.35 36.31
N ILE A 17 10.39 -12.83 37.54
CA ILE A 17 10.89 -13.53 38.72
C ILE A 17 9.96 -14.72 39.02
N GLY A 18 10.50 -15.94 38.99
CA GLY A 18 9.78 -17.16 39.36
C GLY A 18 8.94 -17.81 38.24
N SER A 19 8.93 -17.24 37.03
CA SER A 19 8.34 -17.89 35.85
C SER A 19 9.42 -18.57 35.02
N THR A 20 9.22 -19.78 34.50
CA THR A 20 10.20 -20.48 33.64
C THR A 20 10.02 -20.18 32.16
N SER A 21 8.85 -19.68 31.73
CA SER A 21 8.45 -19.61 30.32
C SER A 21 7.99 -18.24 29.82
N LEU A 22 7.83 -17.24 30.69
CA LEU A 22 7.29 -15.93 30.28
C LEU A 22 8.41 -14.91 30.00
N PHE A 23 8.65 -14.66 28.71
CA PHE A 23 9.55 -13.61 28.23
C PHE A 23 8.76 -12.40 27.71
N TYR A 24 9.32 -11.21 27.86
CA TYR A 24 8.72 -9.97 27.39
C TYR A 24 9.74 -9.00 26.81
N TRP A 25 9.28 -8.23 25.82
CA TRP A 25 10.01 -7.06 25.33
C TRP A 25 9.83 -5.90 26.32
N GLN A 26 10.93 -5.41 26.89
CA GLN A 26 10.93 -4.42 27.99
C GLN A 26 10.21 -3.12 27.64
N LYS A 27 10.42 -2.57 26.42
CA LYS A 27 9.82 -1.29 26.01
C LYS A 27 8.30 -1.38 25.86
N GLN A 28 7.79 -2.52 25.41
CA GLN A 28 6.38 -2.67 24.99
C GLN A 28 5.55 -3.45 26.01
N ASN A 29 6.17 -3.97 27.07
CA ASN A 29 5.58 -4.92 28.02
C ASN A 29 4.77 -6.03 27.33
N THR A 30 5.22 -6.44 26.14
CA THR A 30 4.50 -7.37 25.27
C THR A 30 5.09 -8.75 25.48
N LYS A 31 4.23 -9.70 25.86
CA LYS A 31 4.58 -11.10 26.00
C LYS A 31 4.98 -11.67 24.65
N ILE A 32 6.06 -12.42 24.64
CA ILE A 32 6.48 -13.15 23.45
C ILE A 32 5.71 -14.48 23.43
N PRO A 33 5.04 -14.84 22.32
CA PRO A 33 4.33 -16.12 22.20
C PRO A 33 5.26 -17.30 22.50
N GLU A 34 4.72 -18.38 23.06
CA GLU A 34 5.46 -19.57 23.54
C GLU A 34 6.30 -20.28 22.45
N ASP A 35 6.13 -19.95 21.18
CA ASP A 35 6.82 -20.59 20.04
C ASP A 35 8.29 -20.20 19.83
N VAL A 36 8.93 -19.51 20.78
CA VAL A 36 10.37 -19.24 20.68
C VAL A 36 11.19 -20.42 21.19
N ASN A 37 11.12 -21.54 20.46
CA ASN A 37 12.03 -22.70 20.55
C ASN A 37 13.51 -22.36 20.28
N ARG A 38 13.88 -21.07 20.27
CA ARG A 38 15.21 -20.53 19.95
C ARG A 38 15.86 -19.79 21.11
N ILE A 39 15.15 -19.57 22.24
CA ILE A 39 15.77 -19.00 23.44
C ILE A 39 16.40 -20.13 24.23
N ARG A 40 17.72 -20.19 24.27
CA ARG A 40 18.44 -21.18 25.08
C ARG A 40 18.57 -20.66 26.50
N GLN A 41 18.03 -21.41 27.45
CA GLN A 41 18.28 -21.22 28.87
C GLN A 41 19.37 -22.20 29.28
N HIS A 42 20.46 -21.70 29.87
CA HIS A 42 21.55 -22.55 30.34
C HIS A 42 21.28 -23.07 31.75
N ARG A 43 20.49 -22.33 32.57
CA ARG A 43 20.06 -22.78 33.90
C ARG A 43 18.60 -22.40 34.21
N SER A 44 17.96 -23.20 35.07
CA SER A 44 16.67 -22.87 35.69
C SER A 44 16.83 -21.98 36.92
N ASP A 45 17.87 -21.14 36.95
CA ASP A 45 18.18 -20.28 38.10
C ASP A 45 17.42 -18.96 38.02
N GLN A 46 17.00 -18.46 39.18
CA GLN A 46 16.22 -17.21 39.31
C GLN A 46 16.98 -15.95 38.89
N LEU A 47 18.28 -16.04 38.57
CA LEU A 47 19.16 -14.90 38.29
C LEU A 47 19.29 -14.60 36.78
N GLU A 48 19.05 -15.57 35.89
CA GLU A 48 19.11 -15.38 34.42
C GLU A 48 17.84 -14.69 33.91
N LYS A 49 17.79 -13.36 34.03
CA LYS A 49 16.60 -12.54 33.73
C LYS A 49 16.71 -11.69 32.47
N CYS A 50 17.91 -11.45 31.96
CA CYS A 50 18.14 -10.57 30.82
C CYS A 50 18.57 -11.37 29.60
N GLY A 51 18.02 -11.01 28.43
CA GLY A 51 18.29 -11.69 27.16
C GLY A 51 19.36 -11.00 26.33
N TYR A 52 20.29 -11.77 25.77
CA TYR A 52 21.32 -11.29 24.87
C TYR A 52 21.36 -12.13 23.58
N LEU A 53 21.84 -11.53 22.49
CA LEU A 53 22.17 -12.22 21.26
C LEU A 53 23.56 -12.82 21.38
N ALA A 54 23.71 -14.10 21.06
CA ALA A 54 24.98 -14.79 21.00
C ALA A 54 25.18 -15.39 19.61
N ARG A 55 26.42 -15.37 19.11
CA ARG A 55 26.77 -16.00 17.82
C ARG A 55 27.67 -17.22 18.07
N PHE A 56 27.18 -18.40 17.72
CA PHE A 56 27.92 -19.65 17.80
C PHE A 56 27.93 -20.33 16.42
N ASN A 57 29.12 -20.55 15.83
CA ASN A 57 29.27 -21.21 14.52
C ASN A 57 28.33 -20.62 13.44
N GLU A 58 28.31 -19.30 13.33
CA GLU A 58 27.43 -18.53 12.42
C GLU A 58 25.93 -18.54 12.72
N ILE A 59 25.47 -19.31 13.71
CA ILE A 59 24.09 -19.31 14.16
C ILE A 59 23.91 -18.22 15.22
N LEU A 60 22.93 -17.35 15.00
CA LEU A 60 22.49 -16.35 15.98
C LEU A 60 21.42 -16.97 16.89
N SER A 61 21.70 -17.07 18.19
CA SER A 61 20.77 -17.51 19.22
C SER A 61 20.45 -16.37 20.20
N ILE A 62 19.31 -16.48 20.88
CA ILE A 62 18.99 -15.65 22.04
C ILE A 62 19.27 -16.49 23.28
N GLU A 63 20.01 -15.94 24.22
CA GLU A 63 20.39 -16.59 25.47
C GLU A 63 20.04 -15.71 26.67
N MET A 64 19.89 -16.33 27.83
CA MET A 64 19.58 -15.65 29.08
C MET A 64 20.80 -15.64 30.00
N GLU A 65 21.04 -14.52 30.68
CA GLU A 65 22.14 -14.36 31.65
C GLU A 65 21.74 -13.37 32.75
N GLU A 66 22.57 -13.27 33.78
CA GLU A 66 22.44 -12.25 34.83
C GLU A 66 22.57 -10.85 34.24
N CYS A 67 21.63 -9.97 34.61
CA CYS A 67 21.54 -8.61 34.07
C CYS A 67 22.76 -7.73 34.37
N ASP A 68 23.54 -8.07 35.41
CA ASP A 68 24.72 -7.32 35.83
C ASP A 68 25.97 -7.67 35.01
N THR A 69 25.88 -8.63 34.08
CA THR A 69 26.98 -8.97 33.18
C THR A 69 27.21 -7.88 32.12
N LYS A 70 28.47 -7.73 31.72
CA LYS A 70 28.89 -6.66 30.81
C LYS A 70 28.85 -7.13 29.36
N HIS A 71 27.82 -6.69 28.63
CA HIS A 71 27.72 -6.82 27.17
C HIS A 71 27.42 -5.46 26.53
N PHE A 72 27.77 -5.31 25.26
CA PHE A 72 27.31 -4.14 24.50
C PHE A 72 25.82 -4.24 24.22
N SER A 73 25.09 -3.12 24.27
CA SER A 73 23.66 -3.11 23.95
C SER A 73 23.39 -2.89 22.47
N VAL A 74 22.47 -3.67 21.90
CA VAL A 74 21.85 -3.39 20.60
C VAL A 74 20.60 -2.56 20.84
N CYS A 75 20.67 -1.30 20.44
CA CYS A 75 19.55 -0.38 20.50
C CYS A 75 18.90 -0.28 19.12
N GLN A 76 17.57 -0.38 19.07
CA GLN A 76 16.79 0.03 17.90
C GLN A 76 16.31 1.47 18.11
N LYS A 77 16.68 2.36 17.21
CA LYS A 77 16.10 3.71 17.15
C LYS A 77 15.05 3.73 16.05
N GLU A 78 13.88 4.29 16.34
CA GLU A 78 12.93 4.66 15.30
C GLU A 78 13.58 5.73 14.43
N ALA A 79 13.93 5.33 13.20
CA ALA A 79 14.51 6.24 12.23
C ALA A 79 13.36 6.98 11.53
N LEU A 80 13.41 8.31 11.55
CA LEU A 80 12.56 9.11 10.68
C LEU A 80 12.99 8.85 9.24
N CYS A 81 12.01 8.63 8.36
CA CYS A 81 12.30 8.54 6.93
C CYS A 81 12.87 9.85 6.43
N LYS A 82 13.77 9.76 5.45
CA LYS A 82 14.21 10.95 4.72
C LYS A 82 12.99 11.61 4.06
N PRO A 83 12.95 12.94 3.92
CA PRO A 83 11.88 13.61 3.20
C PRO A 83 11.67 12.96 1.82
N GLY A 84 10.41 12.65 1.50
CA GLY A 84 9.98 11.99 0.27
C GLY A 84 9.78 10.49 0.42
N TYR A 85 10.12 9.91 1.58
CA TYR A 85 10.03 8.49 1.85
C TYR A 85 9.10 8.20 3.01
N PHE A 86 8.45 7.03 2.95
CA PHE A 86 7.55 6.53 3.98
C PHE A 86 7.47 5.00 3.93
N GLY A 87 6.77 4.40 4.89
CA GLY A 87 6.69 2.94 5.04
C GLY A 87 7.37 2.48 6.32
N ARG A 88 7.40 1.17 6.52
CA ARG A 88 8.00 0.57 7.72
C ARG A 88 9.52 0.76 7.72
N ASP A 89 10.11 0.63 6.56
CA ASP A 89 11.55 0.65 6.33
C ASP A 89 11.95 1.80 5.41
N CYS A 90 11.08 2.82 5.26
CA CYS A 90 11.25 3.96 4.36
C CYS A 90 11.46 3.56 2.90
N GLU A 91 10.88 2.44 2.50
CA GLU A 91 11.03 1.80 1.20
C GLU A 91 10.14 2.41 0.10
N ARG A 92 9.08 3.14 0.50
CA ARG A 92 8.13 3.74 -0.43
C ARG A 92 8.42 5.21 -0.61
N ARG A 93 8.22 5.70 -1.84
CA ARG A 93 8.40 7.09 -2.22
C ARG A 93 7.06 7.75 -2.49
N CYS A 94 6.91 9.00 -2.05
CA CYS A 94 5.76 9.84 -2.38
C CYS A 94 6.16 10.94 -3.36
N HIS A 95 5.16 11.40 -4.12
CA HIS A 95 5.29 12.47 -5.10
C HIS A 95 4.25 13.55 -4.82
N CYS A 96 4.38 14.25 -3.70
CA CYS A 96 3.51 15.36 -3.30
C CYS A 96 3.91 16.68 -3.99
N GLU A 97 2.94 17.54 -4.33
CA GLU A 97 3.16 18.76 -5.14
C GLU A 97 4.01 19.84 -4.44
N ALA A 98 3.89 20.01 -3.12
CA ALA A 98 4.56 21.11 -2.40
C ALA A 98 5.57 20.63 -1.35
N GLU A 99 5.12 19.77 -0.42
CA GLU A 99 5.96 19.30 0.68
C GLU A 99 6.19 17.79 0.55
N PRO A 100 7.45 17.32 0.61
CA PRO A 100 7.73 15.90 0.61
C PRO A 100 7.15 15.26 1.87
N CYS A 101 6.57 14.07 1.73
CA CYS A 101 6.11 13.30 2.88
C CYS A 101 7.28 12.93 3.81
N GLY A 102 6.96 12.58 5.06
CA GLY A 102 7.98 12.19 6.04
C GLY A 102 8.80 13.36 6.60
N SER A 103 8.51 14.61 6.24
CA SER A 103 9.18 15.80 6.79
C SER A 103 8.91 15.99 8.29
N GLN A 104 7.77 15.52 8.82
CA GLN A 104 7.44 15.59 10.26
C GLN A 104 6.56 14.44 10.77
N GLN A 105 6.28 13.42 9.96
CA GLN A 105 5.33 12.36 10.32
C GLN A 105 6.07 11.07 10.64
N PHE A 106 6.01 10.74 11.93
CA PHE A 106 6.32 9.43 12.49
C PHE A 106 5.68 8.32 11.65
N TYR A 107 6.29 7.14 11.73
CA TYR A 107 5.77 5.84 11.38
C TYR A 107 4.27 5.73 11.70
N LEU A 108 3.41 6.20 10.81
CA LEU A 108 1.97 6.14 10.96
C LEU A 108 1.50 4.94 10.14
N PRO A 109 1.04 3.86 10.80
CA PRO A 109 0.52 2.67 10.11
C PRO A 109 -0.72 2.97 9.24
N GLY A 110 -1.24 4.21 9.28
CA GLY A 110 -2.39 4.71 8.53
C GLY A 110 -2.08 5.47 7.23
N GLY A 111 -0.80 5.66 6.89
CA GLY A 111 -0.39 6.13 5.57
C GLY A 111 -0.29 7.65 5.41
N VAL A 112 0.66 8.04 4.55
CA VAL A 112 0.88 9.41 4.11
C VAL A 112 -0.31 9.91 3.30
N THR A 113 -0.73 11.16 3.53
CA THR A 113 -1.67 11.86 2.65
C THR A 113 -1.08 13.20 2.21
N CYS A 114 -0.89 13.39 0.91
CA CYS A 114 -0.35 14.65 0.38
C CYS A 114 -1.41 15.77 0.48
N LYS A 115 -1.19 16.73 1.38
CA LYS A 115 -2.13 17.84 1.67
C LYS A 115 -2.54 18.65 0.43
N PHE A 116 -1.59 18.87 -0.48
CA PHE A 116 -1.78 19.66 -1.69
C PHE A 116 -2.00 18.80 -2.95
N GLY A 117 -2.23 17.50 -2.77
CA GLY A 117 -2.35 16.56 -3.89
C GLY A 117 -1.01 16.08 -4.44
N CYS A 118 -1.10 15.41 -5.58
CA CYS A 118 0.00 14.70 -6.22
C CYS A 118 0.66 15.52 -7.31
N GLN A 119 1.96 15.30 -7.48
CA GLN A 119 2.69 15.72 -8.65
C GLN A 119 2.07 15.17 -9.93
N THR A 120 2.35 15.86 -11.03
CA THR A 120 1.95 15.42 -12.37
C THR A 120 2.32 13.95 -12.59
N ASN A 121 1.36 13.17 -13.11
CA ASN A 121 1.47 11.72 -13.34
C ASN A 121 1.53 10.84 -12.07
N TRP A 122 1.14 11.34 -10.90
CA TRP A 122 1.05 10.54 -9.68
C TRP A 122 -0.37 10.55 -9.10
N THR A 123 -0.74 9.46 -8.41
CA THR A 123 -2.07 9.26 -7.82
C THR A 123 -2.02 8.37 -6.57
N GLY A 124 -3.15 8.27 -5.87
CA GLY A 124 -3.27 7.63 -4.56
C GLY A 124 -3.13 8.64 -3.41
N LYS A 125 -3.54 8.23 -2.21
CA LYS A 125 -3.50 9.11 -1.03
C LYS A 125 -2.08 9.64 -0.74
N ALA A 126 -1.09 8.77 -0.89
CA ALA A 126 0.32 9.08 -0.69
C ALA A 126 1.05 9.50 -1.98
N CYS A 127 0.34 9.62 -3.11
CA CYS A 127 0.93 9.95 -4.41
C CYS A 127 2.12 9.02 -4.76
N ASP A 128 1.93 7.74 -4.52
CA ASP A 128 2.93 6.69 -4.59
C ASP A 128 2.70 5.73 -5.77
N ARG A 129 1.66 6.00 -6.58
CA ARG A 129 1.33 5.23 -7.77
C ARG A 129 1.36 6.14 -8.98
N GLU A 130 1.96 5.68 -10.06
CA GLU A 130 1.90 6.39 -11.33
C GLU A 130 0.46 6.42 -11.86
N LEU A 131 0.07 7.58 -12.38
CA LEU A 131 -1.17 7.77 -13.10
C LEU A 131 -1.10 6.96 -14.39
N LYS A 132 -2.04 6.02 -14.54
CA LYS A 132 -2.19 5.27 -15.78
C LYS A 132 -3.24 5.94 -16.66
N VAL A 133 -2.95 6.04 -17.95
CA VAL A 133 -3.90 6.54 -18.94
C VAL A 133 -5.15 5.65 -18.91
N PRO A 134 -6.36 6.23 -18.87
CA PRO A 134 -7.59 5.45 -18.88
C PRO A 134 -7.69 4.66 -20.18
N VAL A 135 -8.18 3.43 -20.09
CA VAL A 135 -8.40 2.59 -21.27
C VAL A 135 -9.86 2.70 -21.66
N ILE A 136 -10.11 3.19 -22.87
CA ILE A 136 -11.46 3.35 -23.43
C ILE A 136 -11.65 2.32 -24.53
N LYS A 137 -12.73 1.56 -24.44
CA LYS A 137 -13.18 0.62 -25.48
C LYS A 137 -14.63 0.89 -25.81
N TYR A 138 -15.02 0.78 -27.07
CA TYR A 138 -16.41 0.89 -27.48
C TYR A 138 -16.88 -0.38 -28.18
N TYR A 139 -18.16 -0.70 -28.03
CA TYR A 139 -18.78 -1.90 -28.58
C TYR A 139 -20.12 -1.52 -29.19
N CYS A 140 -20.30 -1.84 -30.48
CA CYS A 140 -21.58 -1.73 -31.16
C CYS A 140 -22.39 -3.01 -30.86
N ILE A 141 -23.58 -2.88 -30.30
CA ILE A 141 -24.41 -4.00 -29.91
C ILE A 141 -25.74 -3.90 -30.64
N ASN A 142 -26.12 -4.99 -31.28
CA ASN A 142 -27.42 -5.17 -31.91
C ASN A 142 -28.09 -6.39 -31.28
N SER A 143 -29.01 -6.15 -30.35
CA SER A 143 -29.72 -7.20 -29.63
C SER A 143 -31.19 -7.21 -30.01
N ALA A 144 -31.72 -8.39 -30.35
CA ALA A 144 -33.15 -8.57 -30.60
C ALA A 144 -34.02 -8.21 -29.39
N LYS A 145 -33.49 -8.37 -28.16
CA LYS A 145 -34.22 -8.08 -26.92
C LYS A 145 -34.01 -6.66 -26.41
N SER A 146 -32.81 -6.11 -26.58
CA SER A 146 -32.39 -4.86 -25.93
C SER A 146 -32.15 -3.71 -26.90
N GLY A 147 -32.45 -3.91 -28.19
CA GLY A 147 -32.29 -2.91 -29.24
C GLY A 147 -30.83 -2.71 -29.68
N LYS A 148 -30.59 -1.60 -30.38
CA LYS A 148 -29.29 -1.20 -30.92
C LYS A 148 -28.68 -0.11 -30.06
N PHE A 149 -27.44 -0.29 -29.62
CA PHE A 149 -26.75 0.68 -28.78
C PHE A 149 -25.23 0.56 -28.90
N VAL A 150 -24.54 1.62 -28.50
CA VAL A 150 -23.08 1.65 -28.32
C VAL A 150 -22.78 1.64 -26.83
N ASN A 151 -21.97 0.70 -26.38
CA ASN A 151 -21.40 0.73 -25.04
C ASN A 151 -19.98 1.28 -25.11
N ILE A 152 -19.71 2.39 -24.43
CA ILE A 152 -18.37 2.90 -24.17
C ILE A 152 -17.97 2.44 -22.77
N ARG A 153 -16.96 1.58 -22.68
CA ARG A 153 -16.36 1.14 -21.42
C ARG A 153 -15.10 1.95 -21.15
N ILE A 154 -15.08 2.60 -19.99
CA ILE A 154 -13.97 3.42 -19.52
C ILE A 154 -13.42 2.75 -18.27
N ASP A 155 -12.22 2.20 -18.39
CA ASP A 155 -11.41 1.77 -17.25
C ASP A 155 -10.51 2.95 -16.85
N THR A 156 -10.85 3.59 -15.73
CA THR A 156 -10.18 4.78 -15.22
C THR A 156 -8.83 4.47 -14.57
N LYS A 157 -8.46 3.19 -14.45
CA LYS A 157 -7.22 2.73 -13.83
C LYS A 157 -6.98 3.27 -12.42
N GLY A 158 -8.03 3.47 -11.63
CA GLY A 158 -7.89 3.98 -10.27
C GLY A 158 -7.97 5.50 -10.15
N VAL A 159 -8.10 6.22 -11.26
CA VAL A 159 -8.25 7.68 -11.27
C VAL A 159 -9.73 8.05 -11.10
N LYS A 160 -10.02 8.90 -10.12
CA LYS A 160 -11.36 9.47 -9.95
C LYS A 160 -11.49 10.72 -10.82
N TYR A 161 -12.38 10.67 -11.81
CA TYR A 161 -12.71 11.83 -12.63
C TYR A 161 -13.94 12.53 -12.05
N ASN A 162 -13.88 13.85 -11.89
CA ASN A 162 -15.03 14.63 -11.41
C ASN A 162 -16.18 14.67 -12.42
N THR A 163 -15.85 14.62 -13.72
CA THR A 163 -16.84 14.64 -14.79
C THR A 163 -16.27 13.97 -16.04
N ILE A 164 -17.13 13.32 -16.81
CA ILE A 164 -16.82 12.76 -18.13
C ILE A 164 -17.62 13.54 -19.17
N TYR A 165 -16.94 14.06 -20.21
CA TYR A 165 -17.57 14.81 -21.29
C TYR A 165 -17.44 14.06 -22.62
N GLY A 166 -18.55 13.91 -23.33
CA GLY A 166 -18.62 13.49 -24.72
C GLY A 166 -18.53 14.72 -25.59
N LEU A 167 -17.57 14.72 -26.52
CA LEU A 167 -17.38 15.79 -27.49
C LEU A 167 -17.81 15.32 -28.87
N THR A 168 -18.33 16.23 -29.68
CA THR A 168 -18.57 15.98 -31.10
C THR A 168 -17.25 15.95 -31.87
N SER A 169 -17.31 15.56 -33.14
CA SER A 169 -16.22 15.67 -34.12
C SER A 169 -15.53 17.06 -34.15
N LYS A 170 -16.28 18.12 -33.82
CA LYS A 170 -15.80 19.51 -33.77
C LYS A 170 -15.26 19.93 -32.40
N LYS A 171 -15.03 18.97 -31.49
CA LYS A 171 -14.56 19.20 -30.10
C LYS A 171 -15.49 20.06 -29.23
N SER A 172 -16.74 20.26 -29.65
CA SER A 172 -17.75 20.95 -28.84
C SER A 172 -18.49 19.94 -27.95
N ARG A 173 -18.99 20.40 -26.79
CA ARG A 173 -19.93 19.60 -26.00
C ARG A 173 -21.19 19.40 -26.85
N GLY A 174 -21.43 18.17 -27.28
CA GLY A 174 -22.68 17.80 -27.93
C GLY A 174 -23.72 17.44 -26.88
N ASN A 175 -25.00 17.54 -27.22
CA ASN A 175 -26.02 16.85 -26.44
C ASN A 175 -25.79 15.36 -26.58
N TRP A 176 -25.52 14.69 -25.46
CA TRP A 176 -25.55 13.24 -25.41
C TRP A 176 -26.99 12.83 -25.74
N CYS A 177 -27.20 11.75 -26.51
CA CYS A 177 -28.55 11.36 -26.90
C CYS A 177 -29.47 11.28 -25.68
N ASP A 178 -30.73 11.71 -25.81
CA ASP A 178 -31.69 11.89 -24.69
C ASP A 178 -31.98 10.63 -23.87
N SER A 179 -31.52 9.46 -24.34
CA SER A 179 -31.67 8.16 -23.68
C SER A 179 -30.33 7.52 -23.28
N THR A 180 -29.27 8.33 -23.16
CA THR A 180 -27.96 7.84 -22.72
C THR A 180 -28.01 7.42 -21.25
N VAL A 181 -27.53 6.21 -20.96
CA VAL A 181 -27.45 5.66 -19.60
C VAL A 181 -25.99 5.58 -19.19
N ILE A 182 -25.67 6.08 -17.98
CA ILE A 182 -24.35 5.96 -17.38
C ILE A 182 -24.44 4.98 -16.22
N ASP A 183 -23.72 3.86 -16.33
CA ASP A 183 -23.65 2.80 -15.34
C ASP A 183 -22.25 2.75 -14.73
N VAL A 184 -22.15 3.13 -13.46
CA VAL A 184 -20.91 3.07 -12.68
C VAL A 184 -20.93 1.77 -11.90
N GLN A 185 -20.23 0.76 -12.42
CA GLN A 185 -20.25 -0.60 -11.86
C GLN A 185 -19.32 -0.74 -10.65
N ASP A 186 -18.16 -0.08 -10.71
CA ASP A 186 -17.17 -0.01 -9.63
C ASP A 186 -16.40 1.31 -9.73
N SER A 187 -15.61 1.62 -8.71
CA SER A 187 -14.71 2.77 -8.60
C SER A 187 -13.81 3.02 -9.82
N ASN A 188 -13.53 1.99 -10.63
CA ASN A 188 -12.63 2.08 -11.78
C ASN A 188 -13.29 1.85 -13.12
N LEU A 189 -14.52 1.33 -13.16
CA LEU A 189 -15.18 0.93 -14.41
C LEU A 189 -16.49 1.68 -14.57
N THR A 190 -16.56 2.49 -15.63
CA THR A 190 -17.78 3.19 -16.04
C THR A 190 -18.19 2.71 -17.42
N THR A 191 -19.46 2.35 -17.59
CA THR A 191 -20.06 2.03 -18.88
C THR A 191 -21.06 3.11 -19.25
N ILE A 192 -20.89 3.71 -20.43
CA ILE A 192 -21.85 4.64 -21.01
C ILE A 192 -22.57 3.91 -22.14
N ARG A 193 -23.89 3.82 -22.08
CA ARG A 193 -24.74 3.21 -23.10
C ARG A 193 -25.50 4.27 -23.86
N ILE A 194 -25.22 4.39 -25.15
CA ILE A 194 -25.87 5.34 -26.05
C ILE A 194 -26.78 4.53 -27.00
N PRO A 195 -28.11 4.66 -26.90
CA PRO A 195 -29.01 4.01 -27.84
C PRO A 195 -28.91 4.64 -29.23
N VAL A 196 -29.09 3.82 -30.27
CA VAL A 196 -28.96 4.27 -31.67
C VAL A 196 -30.28 4.09 -32.41
N ASN A 197 -30.70 5.14 -33.14
CA ASN A 197 -31.92 5.13 -33.93
C ASN A 197 -31.79 4.23 -35.17
N ASN A 198 -32.93 3.70 -35.65
CA ASN A 198 -32.97 2.82 -36.83
C ASN A 198 -32.54 3.50 -38.14
N GLY A 199 -32.51 4.84 -38.23
CA GLY A 199 -32.01 5.58 -39.41
C GLY A 199 -30.48 5.62 -39.54
N THR A 200 -29.75 5.33 -38.46
CA THR A 200 -28.26 5.31 -38.39
C THR A 200 -27.66 3.95 -38.79
N THR A 201 -28.50 3.04 -39.30
CA THR A 201 -28.23 1.62 -39.51
C THR A 201 -27.22 1.29 -40.61
N VAL A 202 -27.07 2.15 -41.62
CA VAL A 202 -26.15 1.89 -42.75
C VAL A 202 -24.68 1.83 -42.27
N GLN A 203 -24.32 2.62 -41.26
CA GLN A 203 -22.96 2.61 -40.71
C GLN A 203 -22.73 1.44 -39.73
N MET A 204 -23.77 0.99 -39.01
CA MET A 204 -23.64 -0.07 -38.00
C MET A 204 -23.70 -1.50 -38.55
N ALA A 205 -24.26 -1.71 -39.75
CA ALA A 205 -24.44 -3.04 -40.34
C ALA A 205 -23.13 -3.80 -40.60
N HIS A 206 -22.01 -3.08 -40.71
CA HIS A 206 -20.67 -3.64 -40.96
C HIS A 206 -19.80 -3.76 -39.71
N GLY A 207 -20.36 -3.61 -38.50
CA GLY A 207 -19.60 -3.73 -37.24
C GLY A 207 -18.63 -2.57 -36.96
N ALA A 208 -18.57 -1.57 -37.84
CA ALA A 208 -17.80 -0.35 -37.65
C ALA A 208 -18.73 0.76 -37.15
N CYS A 209 -18.74 1.04 -35.84
CA CYS A 209 -19.29 2.31 -35.38
C CYS A 209 -18.39 3.41 -35.94
N ALA A 210 -18.85 4.10 -36.98
CA ALA A 210 -18.26 5.35 -37.40
C ALA A 210 -18.55 6.37 -36.30
N GLY A 211 -17.57 6.60 -35.43
CA GLY A 211 -17.52 7.88 -34.73
C GLY A 211 -17.43 8.95 -35.81
N GLN A 212 -18.40 9.87 -35.83
CA GLN A 212 -18.15 11.17 -36.42
C GLN A 212 -17.43 12.03 -35.39
#